data_AF-A0A1M5R6W0-F1
#
_entry.id   AF-A0A1M5R6W0-F1
#
_cell.length_a   1.000
_cell.length_b   1.000
_cell.length_c   1.000
_cell.angle_alpha   90.00
_cell.angle_beta   90.00
_cell.angle_gamma   90.00
#
_symmetry.space_group_name_H-M   'P 1'
#
loop_
_entity.id
_entity.type
_entity.pdbx_description
1 polymer ?
#
loop_
_entity_poly.entity_id
_entity_poly.type
_entity_poly.pdbx_seq_one_letter_code
_entity_poly.pdbx_strand_id
1 'polypeptide(L)'
;MESGIPLGVTFTFLVTSPIVNEIALGFLFISFGIKIAAIYTIAGMIIGVIAGIIIEKLHLEHLVEEYVYQIHMGETEIEEMNFKSRIIFSLNAVKDIVKRVWIFILIGIGIGALIHGYAPADLLVKYAGPNNPFAVFVAVVLGIPLYSNAVGTIPIVEALINKGVGVGTALSFMMSVVALSLPEMILLKKVIKTKLIAIFIAITGISIILVGYLFNIIL
;
A
#
# COMPACT_ATOMS: atom_id res chain seq x y z
N MET A 1 4.78 -11.65 -21.94
CA MET A 1 3.64 -12.49 -21.53
C MET A 1 4.13 -13.94 -21.46
N GLU A 2 5.00 -14.28 -20.51
CA GLU A 2 5.37 -15.70 -20.32
C GLU A 2 4.49 -16.40 -19.28
N SER A 3 3.67 -15.65 -18.53
CA SER A 3 2.67 -16.23 -17.61
C SER A 3 1.23 -16.15 -18.12
N GLY A 4 0.93 -15.40 -19.19
CA GLY A 4 -0.42 -15.28 -19.77
C GLY A 4 -1.51 -14.74 -18.83
N ILE A 5 -1.14 -14.20 -17.66
CA ILE A 5 -2.09 -13.69 -16.67
C ILE A 5 -2.70 -12.38 -17.18
N PRO A 6 -4.03 -12.23 -17.20
CA PRO A 6 -4.71 -11.00 -17.59
C PRO A 6 -4.25 -9.80 -16.77
N LEU A 7 -4.16 -8.63 -17.40
CA LEU A 7 -3.66 -7.40 -16.77
C LEU A 7 -4.50 -7.06 -15.53
N GLY A 8 -5.81 -7.22 -15.60
CA GLY A 8 -6.74 -6.99 -14.51
C GLY A 8 -6.48 -7.87 -13.28
N VAL A 9 -6.04 -9.12 -13.47
CA VAL A 9 -5.68 -10.01 -12.36
C VAL A 9 -4.41 -9.50 -11.67
N THR A 10 -3.41 -9.08 -12.45
CA THR A 10 -2.19 -8.46 -11.91
C THR A 10 -2.50 -7.20 -11.11
N PHE A 11 -3.33 -6.30 -11.64
CA PHE A 11 -3.69 -5.07 -10.93
C PHE A 11 -4.58 -5.31 -9.72
N THR A 12 -5.46 -6.32 -9.76
CA THR A 12 -6.21 -6.76 -8.57
C THR A 12 -5.23 -7.12 -7.46
N PHE A 13 -4.24 -7.96 -7.76
CA PHE A 13 -3.21 -8.36 -6.79
C PHE A 13 -2.37 -7.18 -6.30
N LEU A 14 -1.97 -6.27 -7.19
CA LEU A 14 -1.18 -5.09 -6.83
C LEU A 14 -1.90 -4.17 -5.84
N VAL A 15 -3.24 -4.07 -5.92
CA VAL A 15 -4.05 -3.27 -4.98
C VAL A 15 -4.32 -4.04 -3.70
N THR A 16 -4.74 -5.30 -3.80
CA THR A 16 -5.19 -6.06 -2.62
C THR A 16 -4.03 -6.48 -1.72
N SER A 17 -2.87 -6.82 -2.26
CA SER A 17 -1.74 -7.34 -1.47
C SER A 17 -1.24 -6.37 -0.39
N PRO A 18 -1.03 -5.07 -0.64
CA PRO A 18 -0.61 -4.17 0.44
C PRO A 18 -1.78 -3.84 1.39
N ILE A 19 -3.01 -3.67 0.88
CA ILE A 19 -4.17 -3.32 1.71
C ILE A 19 -4.53 -4.47 2.67
N VAL A 20 -4.64 -5.69 2.14
CA VAL A 20 -5.16 -6.88 2.86
C VAL A 20 -4.00 -7.71 3.44
N ASN A 21 -2.96 -7.04 3.91
CA ASN A 21 -1.82 -7.70 4.54
C ASN A 21 -2.22 -8.29 5.92
N GLU A 22 -1.81 -9.52 6.21
CA GLU A 22 -2.16 -10.25 7.43
C GLU A 22 -1.65 -9.54 8.69
N ILE A 23 -0.46 -8.95 8.63
CA ILE A 23 0.10 -8.16 9.73
C ILE A 23 -0.76 -6.93 9.96
N ALA A 24 -1.11 -6.19 8.90
CA ALA A 24 -1.98 -5.02 8.99
C ALA A 24 -3.36 -5.38 9.58
N LEU A 25 -3.94 -6.50 9.15
CA LEU A 25 -5.21 -7.01 9.65
C LEU A 25 -5.12 -7.37 11.14
N GLY A 26 -4.03 -8.01 11.56
CA GLY A 26 -3.76 -8.30 12.97
C GLY A 26 -3.70 -7.03 13.82
N PHE A 27 -2.98 -5.99 13.37
CA PHE A 27 -2.94 -4.72 14.09
C PHE A 27 -4.28 -3.98 14.05
N LEU A 28 -5.00 -3.96 12.93
CA LEU A 28 -6.34 -3.36 12.84
C LEU A 28 -7.33 -4.05 13.78
N PHE A 29 -7.25 -5.39 13.88
CA PHE A 29 -8.07 -6.15 14.82
C PHE A 29 -7.76 -5.78 16.27
N ILE A 30 -6.49 -5.61 16.63
CA ILE A 30 -6.07 -5.22 17.99
C ILE A 30 -6.49 -3.78 18.30
N SER A 31 -6.27 -2.84 17.38
CA SER A 31 -6.51 -1.41 17.58
C SER A 31 -7.98 -1.01 17.51
N PHE A 32 -8.72 -1.57 16.55
CA PHE A 32 -10.06 -1.11 16.18
C PHE A 32 -11.14 -2.20 16.26
N GLY A 33 -10.75 -3.43 16.61
CA GLY A 33 -11.66 -4.57 16.73
C GLY A 33 -12.04 -5.21 15.39
N ILE A 34 -12.74 -6.34 15.50
CA ILE A 34 -13.08 -7.19 14.35
C ILE A 34 -13.98 -6.51 13.32
N LYS A 35 -14.90 -5.64 13.76
CA LYS A 35 -15.85 -4.97 12.86
C LYS A 35 -15.11 -4.12 11.84
N ILE A 36 -14.19 -3.28 12.29
CA ILE A 36 -13.39 -2.39 11.43
C ILE A 36 -12.42 -3.22 10.58
N ALA A 37 -11.72 -4.20 11.17
CA ALA A 37 -10.79 -5.04 10.43
C ALA A 37 -11.48 -5.82 9.28
N ALA A 38 -12.67 -6.37 9.52
CA ALA A 38 -13.44 -7.09 8.50
C ALA A 38 -13.95 -6.16 7.40
N ILE A 39 -14.54 -5.01 7.76
CA ILE A 39 -15.04 -4.02 6.78
C ILE A 39 -13.89 -3.49 5.91
N TYR A 40 -12.76 -3.16 6.52
CA TYR A 40 -11.56 -2.71 5.82
C TYR A 40 -11.05 -3.76 4.82
N THR A 41 -10.98 -5.02 5.27
CA THR A 41 -10.53 -6.15 4.45
C THR A 41 -11.44 -6.38 3.23
N ILE A 42 -12.75 -6.46 3.46
CA ILE A 42 -13.74 -6.67 2.40
C ILE A 42 -13.70 -5.52 1.40
N ALA A 43 -13.64 -4.28 1.88
CA ALA A 43 -13.55 -3.13 0.99
C ALA A 43 -12.24 -3.10 0.19
N GLY A 44 -11.11 -3.46 0.80
CA GLY A 44 -9.83 -3.59 0.11
C GLY A 44 -9.89 -4.60 -1.05
N MET A 45 -10.52 -5.75 -0.82
CA MET A 45 -10.78 -6.74 -1.88
C MET A 45 -11.68 -6.19 -2.98
N ILE A 46 -12.77 -5.51 -2.62
CA ILE A 46 -13.70 -4.90 -3.57
C ILE A 46 -12.99 -3.85 -4.44
N ILE A 47 -12.20 -2.96 -3.83
CA ILE A 47 -11.42 -1.94 -4.55
C ILE A 47 -10.49 -2.62 -5.55
N GLY A 48 -9.74 -3.64 -5.13
CA GLY A 48 -8.82 -4.33 -6.03
C GLY A 48 -9.52 -5.02 -7.19
N VAL A 49 -10.64 -5.72 -6.94
CA VAL A 49 -11.43 -6.37 -7.99
C VAL A 49 -12.01 -5.35 -8.97
N ILE A 50 -12.59 -4.25 -8.47
CA ILE A 50 -13.15 -3.18 -9.31
C ILE A 50 -12.03 -2.55 -10.15
N ALA A 51 -10.89 -2.22 -9.54
CA ALA A 51 -9.77 -1.61 -10.23
C ALA A 51 -9.22 -2.54 -11.33
N GLY A 52 -9.05 -3.83 -11.02
CA GLY A 52 -8.63 -4.84 -11.98
C GLY A 52 -9.60 -4.99 -13.16
N ILE A 53 -10.90 -5.08 -12.90
CA ILE A 53 -11.93 -5.17 -13.95
C ILE A 53 -11.92 -3.92 -14.85
N ILE A 54 -11.80 -2.72 -14.27
CA ILE A 54 -11.77 -1.48 -15.05
C ILE A 54 -10.52 -1.44 -15.93
N ILE A 55 -9.35 -1.77 -15.38
CA ILE A 55 -8.08 -1.77 -16.13
C ILE A 55 -8.10 -2.79 -17.27
N GLU A 56 -8.63 -3.99 -17.02
CA GLU A 56 -8.81 -5.03 -18.06
C GLU A 56 -9.72 -4.52 -19.19
N LYS A 57 -10.87 -3.92 -18.84
CA LYS A 57 -11.80 -3.39 -19.84
C LYS A 57 -11.20 -2.26 -20.69
N LEU A 58 -10.23 -1.53 -20.15
CA LEU A 58 -9.55 -0.46 -20.88
C LEU A 58 -8.45 -0.96 -21.84
N HIS A 59 -8.12 -2.27 -21.82
CA HIS A 59 -7.14 -2.90 -22.72
C HIS A 59 -5.82 -2.11 -22.77
N LEU A 60 -5.27 -1.85 -21.57
CA LEU A 60 -4.09 -1.00 -21.37
C LEU A 60 -2.76 -1.77 -21.43
N GLU A 61 -2.74 -2.97 -21.99
CA GLU A 61 -1.56 -3.85 -22.06
C GLU A 61 -0.42 -3.18 -22.84
N HIS A 62 -0.76 -2.35 -23.83
CA HIS A 62 0.20 -1.57 -24.62
C HIS A 62 0.98 -0.52 -23.79
N LEU A 63 0.54 -0.25 -22.56
CA LEU A 63 1.21 0.67 -21.63
C LEU A 63 2.12 -0.05 -20.62
N VAL A 64 2.26 -1.37 -20.71
CA VAL A 64 3.28 -2.12 -19.97
C VAL A 64 4.63 -1.98 -20.69
N GLU A 65 5.74 -1.98 -19.94
CA GLU A 65 7.07 -1.88 -20.53
C GLU A 65 7.44 -3.13 -21.33
N GLU A 66 8.04 -2.94 -22.51
CA GLU A 66 8.30 -4.02 -23.47
C GLU A 66 9.28 -5.07 -22.91
N TYR A 67 10.27 -4.64 -22.12
CA TYR A 67 11.25 -5.55 -21.53
C TYR A 67 10.59 -6.56 -20.57
N VAL A 68 9.45 -6.22 -19.95
CA VAL A 68 8.69 -7.14 -19.07
C VAL A 68 8.18 -8.35 -19.86
N TYR A 69 7.94 -8.18 -21.17
CA TYR A 69 7.57 -9.27 -22.06
C TYR A 69 8.76 -10.13 -22.51
N GLN A 70 9.97 -9.59 -22.41
CA GLN A 70 11.23 -10.22 -22.82
C GLN A 70 12.00 -10.86 -21.66
N ILE A 71 11.49 -10.73 -20.42
CA ILE A 71 12.01 -11.51 -19.29
C ILE A 71 11.65 -12.97 -19.58
N HIS A 72 12.58 -13.67 -20.22
CA HIS A 72 12.60 -15.12 -20.25
C HIS A 72 12.84 -15.59 -18.81
N MET A 73 11.92 -16.36 -18.24
CA MET A 73 12.20 -17.22 -17.07
C MET A 73 13.18 -18.31 -17.53
N GLY A 74 14.41 -17.91 -17.84
CA GLY A 74 15.46 -18.76 -18.39
C GLY A 74 16.10 -19.58 -17.27
N GLU A 75 16.07 -20.89 -17.47
CA GLU A 75 16.94 -21.94 -16.93
C GLU A 75 18.07 -21.43 -16.04
N THR A 76 17.72 -21.01 -14.83
CA THR A 76 18.72 -20.84 -13.79
C THR A 76 18.92 -22.22 -13.21
N GLU A 77 20.09 -22.82 -13.37
CA GLU A 77 20.42 -24.06 -12.69
C GLU A 77 20.14 -23.86 -11.20
N ILE A 78 19.10 -24.52 -10.70
CA ILE A 78 18.76 -24.48 -9.28
C ILE A 78 19.88 -25.26 -8.59
N GLU A 79 20.89 -24.56 -8.06
CA GLU A 79 21.93 -25.20 -7.27
C GLU A 79 21.28 -25.96 -6.11
N GLU A 80 21.37 -27.30 -6.14
CA GLU A 80 20.87 -28.14 -5.06
C GLU A 80 21.74 -27.98 -3.81
N MET A 81 21.37 -27.02 -2.97
CA MET A 81 22.05 -26.80 -1.69
C MET A 81 21.60 -27.84 -0.66
N ASN A 82 22.58 -28.52 -0.02
CA ASN A 82 22.29 -29.36 1.14
C ASN A 82 21.84 -28.52 2.35
N PHE A 83 21.18 -29.14 3.34
CA PHE A 83 20.61 -28.46 4.51
C PHE A 83 21.65 -27.61 5.29
N LYS A 84 22.87 -28.11 5.47
CA LYS A 84 23.95 -27.39 6.16
C LYS A 84 24.39 -26.15 5.39
N SER A 85 24.49 -26.27 4.07
CA SER A 85 24.90 -25.21 3.14
C SER A 85 23.82 -24.13 3.06
N ARG A 86 22.54 -24.51 3.10
CA ARG A 86 21.41 -23.57 3.21
C ARG A 86 21.48 -22.75 4.50
N ILE A 87 21.77 -23.38 5.64
CA ILE A 87 21.90 -22.64 6.91
C ILE A 87 23.08 -21.66 6.87
N ILE A 88 24.25 -22.11 6.39
CA ILE A 88 25.43 -21.25 6.29
C ILE A 88 25.17 -20.07 5.35
N PHE A 89 24.55 -20.32 4.20
CA PHE A 89 24.14 -19.30 3.26
C PHE A 89 23.18 -18.29 3.88
N SER A 90 22.11 -18.75 4.54
CA SER A 90 21.13 -17.88 5.20
C SER A 90 21.76 -17.02 6.29
N LEU A 91 22.68 -17.58 7.09
CA LEU A 91 23.39 -16.81 8.12
C LEU A 91 24.31 -15.75 7.52
N ASN A 92 25.05 -16.08 6.45
CA ASN A 92 25.89 -15.13 5.75
C ASN A 92 25.06 -14.02 5.08
N ALA A 93 23.95 -14.38 4.42
CA ALA A 93 23.03 -13.44 3.81
C ALA A 93 22.44 -12.47 4.84
N VAL A 94 21.98 -12.99 5.99
CA VAL A 94 21.47 -12.15 7.09
C VAL A 94 22.57 -11.21 7.60
N LYS A 95 23.78 -11.72 7.86
CA LYS A 95 24.92 -10.91 8.32
C LYS A 95 25.24 -9.80 7.33
N ASP A 96 25.25 -10.10 6.04
CA ASP A 96 25.55 -9.17 4.97
C ASP A 96 24.47 -8.11 4.77
N ILE A 97 23.19 -8.48 4.89
CA ILE A 97 22.07 -7.53 4.88
C ILE A 97 22.21 -6.61 6.08
N VAL A 98 22.25 -7.16 7.30
CA VAL A 98 22.32 -6.37 8.53
C VAL A 98 23.52 -5.42 8.50
N LYS A 99 24.71 -5.88 8.11
CA LYS A 99 25.91 -5.04 8.01
C LYS A 99 25.75 -3.88 7.01
N ARG A 100 24.95 -4.05 5.94
CA ARG A 100 24.65 -2.99 4.98
C ARG A 100 23.61 -1.99 5.48
N VAL A 101 22.57 -2.44 6.18
CA VAL A 101 21.42 -1.58 6.52
C VAL A 101 21.42 -1.02 7.96
N TRP A 102 22.15 -1.60 8.91
CA TRP A 102 22.00 -1.25 10.34
C TRP A 102 22.22 0.25 10.65
N ILE A 103 23.21 0.89 10.01
CA ILE A 103 23.48 2.32 10.23
C ILE A 103 22.35 3.19 9.67
N PHE A 104 21.82 2.82 8.50
CA PHE A 104 20.69 3.51 7.89
C PHE A 104 19.40 3.32 8.71
N ILE A 105 19.20 2.15 9.30
CA ILE A 105 18.09 1.89 10.23
C ILE A 105 18.22 2.79 11.47
N LEU A 106 19.40 2.87 12.09
CA LEU A 106 19.60 3.74 13.26
C LEU A 106 19.38 5.22 12.94
N ILE A 107 19.89 5.68 11.79
CA ILE A 107 19.64 7.04 11.32
C ILE A 107 18.14 7.26 11.07
N GLY A 108 17.47 6.30 10.42
CA GLY A 108 16.03 6.37 10.15
C GLY A 108 15.18 6.39 11.42
N ILE A 109 15.52 5.57 12.42
CA ILE A 109 14.87 5.57 13.74
C ILE A 109 15.15 6.90 14.45
N GLY A 110 16.38 7.40 14.41
CA GLY A 110 16.75 8.68 15.03
C GLY A 110 15.99 9.85 14.41
N ILE A 111 15.94 9.92 13.08
CA ILE A 111 15.16 10.93 12.35
C ILE A 111 13.66 10.75 12.64
N GLY A 112 13.15 9.51 12.61
CA GLY A 112 11.75 9.21 12.91
C GLY A 112 11.36 9.62 14.34
N ALA A 113 12.24 9.40 15.31
CA ALA A 113 12.07 9.83 16.70
C ALA A 113 12.13 11.36 16.84
N LEU A 114 13.00 12.04 16.09
CA LEU A 114 13.04 13.51 16.06
C LEU A 114 11.80 14.12 15.39
N ILE A 115 11.24 13.43 14.39
CA ILE A 115 10.01 13.80 13.70
C ILE A 115 8.76 13.33 14.49
N HIS A 116 8.92 12.62 15.62
CA HIS A 116 7.84 12.11 16.46
C HIS A 116 7.14 13.22 17.27
N GLY A 117 6.51 14.12 16.51
CA GLY A 117 5.90 15.40 16.91
C GLY A 117 5.48 16.24 15.69
N TYR A 118 5.95 15.91 14.48
CA TYR A 118 5.59 16.48 13.19
C TYR A 118 4.68 15.55 12.37
N ALA A 119 3.84 14.78 13.04
CA ALA A 119 2.88 13.92 12.36
C ALA A 119 1.98 14.76 11.44
N PRO A 120 1.65 14.31 10.22
CA PRO A 120 0.67 14.98 9.37
C PRO A 120 -0.72 15.03 10.01
N ALA A 121 -0.90 14.44 11.19
CA ALA A 121 -2.14 14.45 11.95
C ALA A 121 -2.73 15.85 12.14
N ASP A 122 -1.94 16.87 12.45
CA ASP A 122 -2.46 18.23 12.64
C ASP A 122 -2.88 18.89 11.32
N LEU A 123 -2.14 18.65 10.24
CA LEU A 123 -2.52 19.09 8.90
C LEU A 123 -3.79 18.38 8.42
N LEU A 124 -3.87 17.07 8.64
CA LEU A 124 -5.04 16.26 8.31
C LEU A 124 -6.25 16.63 9.15
N VAL A 125 -6.10 16.92 10.44
CA VAL A 125 -7.23 17.39 11.26
C VAL A 125 -7.71 18.76 10.79
N LYS A 126 -6.79 19.64 10.39
CA LYS A 126 -7.13 20.96 9.84
C LYS A 126 -7.91 20.87 8.52
N TYR A 127 -7.49 20.00 7.59
CA TYR A 127 -8.07 19.96 6.24
C TYR A 127 -9.05 18.81 6.01
N ALA A 128 -9.04 17.76 6.83
CA ALA A 128 -9.90 16.58 6.78
C ALA A 128 -10.65 16.34 8.10
N GLY A 129 -10.89 17.41 8.87
CA GLY A 129 -11.67 17.37 10.10
C GLY A 129 -13.15 17.01 9.88
N PRO A 130 -13.89 16.74 10.97
CA PRO A 130 -15.24 16.15 10.94
C PRO A 130 -16.30 16.97 10.18
N ASN A 131 -16.11 18.29 10.08
CA ASN A 131 -17.08 19.18 9.42
C ASN A 131 -16.79 19.42 7.93
N ASN A 132 -15.76 18.78 7.36
CA ASN A 132 -15.42 18.97 5.95
C ASN A 132 -16.05 17.86 5.08
N PRO A 133 -17.01 18.17 4.18
CA PRO A 133 -17.56 17.18 3.26
C PRO A 133 -16.52 16.62 2.28
N PHE A 134 -15.40 17.31 2.06
CA PHE A 134 -14.27 16.83 1.24
C PHE A 134 -13.18 16.13 2.07
N ALA A 135 -13.42 15.83 3.35
CA ALA A 135 -12.43 15.25 4.24
C ALA A 135 -11.80 13.98 3.68
N VAL A 136 -12.61 13.06 3.13
CA VAL A 136 -12.14 11.81 2.53
C VAL A 136 -11.23 12.07 1.33
N PHE A 137 -11.63 12.99 0.45
CA PHE A 137 -10.81 13.36 -0.72
C PHE A 137 -9.46 13.93 -0.30
N VAL A 138 -9.46 14.87 0.64
CA VAL A 138 -8.25 15.49 1.17
C VAL A 138 -7.35 14.44 1.83
N ALA A 139 -7.92 13.54 2.63
CA ALA A 139 -7.21 12.45 3.26
C ALA A 139 -6.51 11.55 2.24
N VAL A 140 -7.20 11.15 1.17
CA VAL A 140 -6.62 10.31 0.11
C VAL A 140 -5.50 11.03 -0.64
N VAL A 141 -5.71 12.29 -1.02
CA VAL A 141 -4.71 13.08 -1.74
C VAL A 141 -3.46 13.33 -0.89
N LEU A 142 -3.63 13.60 0.40
CA LEU A 142 -2.51 13.76 1.33
C LEU A 142 -1.82 12.44 1.67
N GLY A 143 -2.51 11.31 1.56
CA GLY A 143 -1.95 9.98 1.78
C GLY A 143 -1.04 9.51 0.64
N ILE A 144 -1.38 9.81 -0.62
CA ILE A 144 -0.62 9.36 -1.80
C ILE A 144 0.89 9.68 -1.74
N PRO A 145 1.35 10.89 -1.37
CA PRO A 145 2.78 11.19 -1.30
C PRO A 145 3.51 10.59 -0.09
N LEU A 146 2.78 10.14 0.94
CA LEU A 146 3.39 9.72 2.20
C LEU A 146 3.99 8.33 2.09
N TYR A 147 5.28 8.22 2.41
CA TYR A 147 5.96 6.93 2.50
C TYR A 147 5.70 6.28 3.86
N SER A 148 4.83 5.28 3.88
CA SER A 148 4.62 4.44 5.07
C SER A 148 4.01 3.10 4.65
N ASN A 149 4.17 2.09 5.51
CA ASN A 149 3.47 0.82 5.37
C ASN A 149 2.19 0.81 6.23
N ALA A 150 1.39 -0.23 6.08
CA ALA A 150 0.12 -0.34 6.79
C ALA A 150 0.29 -0.27 8.33
N VAL A 151 1.28 -0.98 8.89
CA VAL A 151 1.54 -1.03 10.34
C VAL A 151 1.96 0.33 10.89
N GLY A 152 2.88 1.02 10.22
CA GLY A 152 3.37 2.34 10.62
C GLY A 152 2.31 3.43 10.52
N THR A 153 1.25 3.19 9.75
CA THR A 153 0.15 4.16 9.55
C THR A 153 -0.93 4.05 10.63
N ILE A 154 -1.07 2.89 11.29
CA ILE A 154 -2.11 2.66 12.31
C ILE A 154 -2.06 3.67 13.47
N PRO A 155 -0.90 3.97 14.09
CA PRO A 155 -0.83 4.99 15.14
C PRO A 155 -1.27 6.38 14.67
N ILE A 156 -1.06 6.71 13.38
CA ILE A 156 -1.53 7.97 12.79
C ILE A 156 -3.05 7.94 12.68
N VAL A 157 -3.62 6.83 12.20
CA VAL A 157 -5.08 6.63 12.11
C VAL A 157 -5.74 6.74 13.49
N GLU A 158 -5.17 6.09 14.51
CA GLU A 158 -5.64 6.19 15.90
C GLU A 158 -5.61 7.65 16.39
N ALA A 159 -4.50 8.36 16.15
CA ALA A 159 -4.39 9.76 16.53
C ALA A 159 -5.41 10.66 15.81
N LEU A 160 -5.69 10.40 14.52
CA LEU A 160 -6.70 11.13 13.74
C LEU A 160 -8.11 10.91 14.30
N ILE A 161 -8.48 9.66 14.57
CA ILE A 161 -9.78 9.29 15.15
C ILE A 161 -9.94 9.92 16.54
N ASN A 162 -8.90 9.87 17.37
CA ASN A 162 -8.89 10.51 18.70
C ASN A 162 -9.03 12.04 18.62
N LYS A 163 -8.57 12.66 17.53
CA LYS A 163 -8.75 14.09 17.25
C LYS A 163 -10.09 14.41 16.57
N GLY A 164 -10.99 13.44 16.43
CA GLY A 164 -12.34 13.61 15.91
C GLY A 164 -12.47 13.50 14.39
N VAL A 165 -11.44 13.06 13.68
CA VAL A 165 -11.57 12.74 12.24
C VAL A 165 -12.45 11.51 12.07
N GLY A 166 -13.36 11.53 11.10
CA GLY A 166 -14.25 10.41 10.82
C GLY A 166 -13.48 9.10 10.56
N VAL A 167 -13.98 7.99 11.09
CA VAL A 167 -13.30 6.68 10.99
C VAL A 167 -13.10 6.29 9.53
N GLY A 168 -14.10 6.50 8.67
CA GLY A 168 -13.98 6.24 7.23
C GLY A 168 -12.92 7.13 6.56
N THR A 169 -12.83 8.41 6.94
CA THR A 169 -11.78 9.31 6.47
C THR A 169 -10.38 8.83 6.86
N ALA A 170 -10.20 8.41 8.11
CA ALA A 170 -8.92 7.93 8.63
C ALA A 170 -8.52 6.57 8.00
N LEU A 171 -9.48 5.67 7.76
CA LEU A 171 -9.23 4.41 7.06
C LEU A 171 -8.93 4.63 5.57
N SER A 172 -9.59 5.57 4.89
CA SER A 172 -9.27 5.93 3.50
C SER A 172 -7.89 6.56 3.36
N PHE A 173 -7.48 7.38 4.34
CA PHE A 173 -6.08 7.84 4.44
C PHE A 173 -5.13 6.65 4.45
N MET A 174 -5.34 5.69 5.36
CA MET A 174 -4.51 4.49 5.44
C MET A 174 -4.51 3.69 4.14
N MET A 175 -5.67 3.44 3.53
CA MET A 175 -5.76 2.73 2.25
C MET A 175 -4.97 3.44 1.14
N SER A 176 -5.03 4.78 1.08
CA SER A 176 -4.30 5.55 0.08
C SER A 176 -2.79 5.52 0.29
N VAL A 177 -2.32 5.61 1.53
CA VAL A 177 -0.90 5.48 1.88
C VAL A 177 -0.38 4.11 1.47
N VAL A 178 -1.17 3.06 1.73
CA VAL A 178 -0.76 1.68 1.54
C VAL A 178 -0.83 1.24 0.07
N ALA A 179 -1.84 1.68 -0.68
CA ALA A 179 -2.05 1.26 -2.07
C ALA A 179 -1.44 2.20 -3.10
N LEU A 180 -1.34 3.50 -2.79
CA LEU A 180 -1.03 4.55 -3.77
C LEU A 180 0.20 5.40 -3.41
N SER A 181 0.95 5.01 -2.39
CA SER A 181 2.23 5.60 -2.00
C SER A 181 3.14 5.97 -3.19
N LEU A 182 3.87 7.08 -3.05
CA LEU A 182 4.89 7.47 -4.01
C LEU A 182 5.94 6.36 -4.28
N PRO A 183 6.46 5.63 -3.27
CA PRO A 183 7.47 4.60 -3.53
C PRO A 183 6.94 3.40 -4.31
N GLU A 184 5.68 3.04 -4.12
CA GLU A 184 4.94 2.04 -4.88
C GLU A 184 4.83 2.49 -6.33
N MET A 185 4.57 3.78 -6.57
CA MET A 185 4.54 4.33 -7.93
C MET A 185 5.92 4.34 -8.58
N ILE A 186 6.98 4.62 -7.82
CA ILE A 186 8.37 4.53 -8.31
C ILE A 186 8.73 3.08 -8.67
N LEU A 187 8.28 2.11 -7.87
CA LEU A 187 8.49 0.70 -8.16
C LEU A 187 7.73 0.26 -9.42
N LEU A 188 6.45 0.62 -9.53
CA LEU A 188 5.62 0.31 -10.70
C LEU A 188 6.17 0.97 -11.97
N LYS A 189 6.74 2.17 -11.88
CA LYS A 189 7.38 2.85 -13.02
C LYS A 189 8.49 2.04 -13.67
N LYS A 190 9.07 1.07 -12.96
CA LYS A 190 10.01 0.15 -13.61
C LYS A 190 9.31 -0.70 -14.67
N VAL A 191 8.12 -1.22 -14.38
CA VAL A 191 7.43 -2.23 -15.20
C VAL A 191 6.28 -1.70 -16.06
N ILE A 192 5.76 -0.51 -15.77
CA ILE A 192 4.64 0.11 -16.51
C ILE A 192 4.91 1.59 -16.81
N LYS A 193 4.38 2.06 -17.95
CA LYS A 193 4.51 3.46 -18.39
C LYS A 193 3.76 4.41 -17.45
N THR A 194 4.24 5.64 -17.32
CA THR A 194 3.65 6.67 -16.45
C THR A 194 2.16 6.94 -16.72
N LYS A 195 1.71 6.78 -17.97
CA LYS A 195 0.28 6.88 -18.33
C LYS A 195 -0.57 5.84 -17.60
N LEU A 196 -0.12 4.59 -17.53
CA LEU A 196 -0.84 3.52 -16.84
C LEU A 196 -0.83 3.73 -15.32
N ILE A 197 0.27 4.25 -14.77
CA ILE A 197 0.35 4.64 -13.36
C ILE A 197 -0.69 5.72 -13.02
N ALA A 198 -0.82 6.76 -13.85
CA ALA A 198 -1.79 7.82 -13.63
C ALA A 198 -3.24 7.29 -13.66
N ILE A 199 -3.53 6.41 -14.62
CA ILE A 199 -4.85 5.74 -14.72
C ILE A 199 -5.10 4.88 -13.47
N PHE A 200 -4.09 4.12 -13.03
CA PHE A 200 -4.16 3.29 -11.83
C PHE A 200 -4.44 4.11 -10.57
N ILE A 201 -3.72 5.21 -10.35
CA ILE A 201 -3.94 6.13 -9.22
C ILE A 201 -5.36 6.70 -9.27
N ALA A 202 -5.83 7.12 -10.45
CA ALA A 202 -7.17 7.68 -10.60
C ALA A 202 -8.26 6.67 -10.25
N ILE A 203 -8.20 5.46 -10.82
CA ILE A 203 -9.20 4.42 -10.59
C ILE A 203 -9.23 4.03 -9.11
N THR A 204 -8.08 3.62 -8.58
CA THR A 204 -7.97 3.14 -7.21
C THR A 204 -8.24 4.25 -6.20
N GLY A 205 -7.79 5.48 -6.46
CA GLY A 205 -8.03 6.64 -5.62
C GLY A 205 -9.53 6.99 -5.54
N ILE A 206 -10.23 6.99 -6.67
CA ILE A 206 -11.69 7.18 -6.70
C ILE A 206 -12.38 6.06 -5.92
N SER A 207 -11.98 4.80 -6.09
CA SER A 207 -12.54 3.68 -5.33
C SER A 207 -12.35 3.84 -3.82
N ILE A 208 -11.16 4.25 -3.37
CA ILE A 208 -10.87 4.49 -1.95
C ILE A 208 -11.72 5.65 -1.41
N ILE A 209 -11.92 6.71 -2.20
CA ILE A 209 -12.77 7.84 -1.81
C ILE A 209 -14.23 7.41 -1.64
N LEU A 210 -14.77 6.64 -2.59
CA LEU A 210 -16.14 6.13 -2.52
C LEU A 210 -16.33 5.23 -1.29
N VAL A 211 -15.39 4.33 -1.04
CA VAL A 211 -15.38 3.47 0.14
C VAL A 211 -15.27 4.28 1.43
N GLY A 212 -14.48 5.35 1.46
CA GLY A 212 -14.35 6.22 2.64
C GLY A 212 -15.63 6.92 3.04
N TYR A 213 -16.37 7.46 2.06
CA TYR A 213 -17.69 8.02 2.33
C TYR A 213 -18.67 6.93 2.77
N LEU A 214 -18.62 5.75 2.16
CA LEU A 214 -19.44 4.61 2.59
C LEU A 214 -19.14 4.21 4.04
N PHE A 215 -17.87 4.21 4.45
CA PHE A 215 -17.46 3.92 5.82
C PHE A 215 -17.97 4.96 6.81
N ASN A 216 -17.88 6.26 6.49
CA ASN A 216 -18.42 7.32 7.34
C ASN A 216 -19.95 7.25 7.52
N ILE A 217 -20.68 6.57 6.62
CA ILE A 217 -22.13 6.35 6.74
C ILE A 217 -22.44 5.13 7.62
N ILE A 218 -21.58 4.11 7.62
CA ILE A 218 -21.83 2.81 8.27
C ILE A 218 -21.22 2.74 9.70
N LEU A 219 -20.16 3.50 9.96
CA LEU A 219 -19.39 3.51 11.21
C LEU A 219 -19.63 4.80 11.99
#